data_AF-A0A260RRG2-F1
#
_entry.id   AF-A0A260RRG2-F1
#
_cell.length_a   1.000
_cell.length_b   1.000
_cell.length_c   1.000
_cell.angle_alpha   90.00
_cell.angle_beta   90.00
_cell.angle_gamma   90.00
#
_symmetry.space_group_name_H-M   'P 1'
#
loop_
_entity.id
_entity.type
_entity.pdbx_description
1 polymer ?
#
loop_
_entity_poly.entity_id
_entity_poly.type
_entity_poly.pdbx_seq_one_letter_code
_entity_poly.pdbx_strand_id
1 'polypeptide(L)'
;MSNHGGARSRSGPKPSMYSARSDARDLKATRLPVEGYSDDFPPLSEFLPDASEREGIVWAEAWTTPQAAQWIREPYRFRTIAMWVRWTVKMEDPEAPAAVASAALRLADQIGLTPSGLKENGWVIVPKDQIVPESPAAKQRTAGRVIERTTGTGRRLRGVARSDGSD
;
A
#
# COMPACT_ATOMS: atom_id res chain seq x y z
N MET A 1 -7.69 -3.30 36.52
CA MET A 1 -7.40 -3.97 35.22
C MET A 1 -7.64 -2.94 34.12
N SER A 2 -6.57 -2.30 33.64
CA SER A 2 -6.68 -1.22 32.65
C SER A 2 -6.63 -1.80 31.24
N ASN A 3 -7.80 -2.00 30.62
CA ASN A 3 -7.92 -2.43 29.24
C ASN A 3 -7.50 -1.30 28.30
N HIS A 4 -6.25 -1.33 27.85
CA HIS A 4 -5.77 -0.46 26.79
C HIS A 4 -6.17 -1.07 25.45
N GLY A 5 -7.24 -0.54 24.84
CA GLY A 5 -7.60 -0.86 23.47
C GLY A 5 -6.47 -0.47 22.53
N GLY A 6 -6.03 -1.40 21.68
CA GLY A 6 -4.91 -1.21 20.77
C GLY A 6 -5.04 0.05 19.89
N ALA A 7 -3.90 0.58 19.45
CA ALA A 7 -3.81 1.74 18.59
C ALA A 7 -4.70 1.57 17.35
N ARG A 8 -5.81 2.30 17.30
CA ARG A 8 -6.66 2.41 16.11
C ARG A 8 -5.92 3.32 15.12
N SER A 9 -6.08 3.12 13.81
CA SER A 9 -5.50 3.96 12.74
C SER A 9 -5.85 5.48 12.85
N ARG A 10 -6.73 5.85 13.78
CA ARG A 10 -7.19 7.22 14.08
C ARG A 10 -6.80 7.72 15.49
N SER A 11 -5.98 6.98 16.24
CA SER A 11 -5.50 7.34 17.58
C SER A 11 -4.17 8.08 17.49
N GLY A 12 -4.22 9.41 17.50
CA GLY A 12 -3.04 10.28 17.60
C GLY A 12 -3.36 11.72 17.22
N PRO A 13 -2.54 12.71 17.66
CA PRO A 13 -2.69 14.09 17.24
C PRO A 13 -2.70 14.19 15.71
N LYS A 14 -3.65 14.93 15.15
CA LYS A 14 -3.71 15.15 13.69
C LYS A 14 -2.37 15.74 13.25
N PRO A 15 -1.72 15.19 12.20
CA PRO A 15 -0.50 15.79 11.65
C PRO A 15 -0.75 17.25 11.30
N SER A 16 0.12 18.15 11.74
CA SER A 16 0.04 19.56 11.37
C SER A 16 0.46 19.75 9.92
N MET A 17 -0.21 20.66 9.20
CA MET A 17 0.10 20.96 7.79
C MET A 17 1.50 21.57 7.61
N TYR A 18 2.03 22.26 8.63
CA TYR A 18 3.31 22.98 8.55
C TYR A 18 4.49 22.20 9.15
N SER A 19 4.40 20.88 9.26
CA SER A 19 5.51 20.07 9.78
C SER A 19 6.37 19.55 8.64
N ALA A 20 7.69 19.64 8.80
CA ALA A 20 8.66 18.98 7.89
C ALA A 20 8.40 17.47 7.71
N ARG A 21 7.72 16.81 8.67
CA ARG A 21 7.30 15.40 8.53
C ARG A 21 6.11 15.23 7.59
N SER A 22 5.23 16.22 7.47
CA SER A 22 4.13 16.24 6.52
C SER A 22 4.67 16.50 5.11
N ASP A 23 5.56 17.49 4.95
CA ASP A 23 6.24 17.76 3.68
C ASP A 23 7.02 16.53 3.18
N ALA A 24 7.74 15.85 4.09
CA ALA A 24 8.45 14.62 3.76
C ALA A 24 7.53 13.43 3.41
N ARG A 25 6.26 13.43 3.86
CA ARG A 25 5.27 12.43 3.44
C ARG A 25 4.71 12.77 2.06
N ASP A 26 4.42 14.03 1.79
CA ASP A 26 3.95 14.47 0.46
C ASP A 26 5.02 14.21 -0.61
N LEU A 27 6.30 14.34 -0.26
CA LEU A 27 7.43 13.97 -1.12
C LEU A 27 7.51 12.45 -1.42
N LYS A 28 6.90 11.61 -0.58
CA LYS A 28 6.90 10.14 -0.75
C LYS A 28 5.56 9.58 -1.23
N ALA A 29 4.52 10.40 -1.28
CA ALA A 29 3.20 9.97 -1.67
C ALA A 29 3.16 9.66 -3.17
N THR A 30 2.47 8.59 -3.54
CA THR A 30 2.19 8.28 -4.94
C THR A 30 1.25 9.33 -5.50
N ARG A 31 1.65 9.95 -6.60
CA ARG A 31 0.88 11.00 -7.27
C ARG A 31 -0.04 10.39 -8.32
N LEU A 32 -1.34 10.63 -8.19
CA LEU A 32 -2.38 10.13 -9.09
C LEU A 32 -2.91 11.27 -9.97
N PRO A 33 -3.10 11.06 -11.28
CA PRO A 33 -3.68 12.06 -12.18
C PRO A 33 -5.11 12.40 -11.79
N VAL A 34 -5.43 13.68 -11.68
CA VAL A 34 -6.81 14.14 -11.43
C VAL A 34 -7.77 13.76 -12.57
N GLU A 35 -7.26 13.60 -13.78
CA GLU A 35 -8.03 13.24 -14.97
C GLU A 35 -8.54 11.80 -14.94
N GLY A 36 -8.02 10.97 -14.02
CA GLY A 36 -8.42 9.59 -13.89
C GLY A 36 -7.62 8.60 -14.73
N TYR A 37 -8.19 7.42 -14.89
CA TYR A 37 -7.64 6.34 -15.70
C TYR A 37 -8.51 6.13 -16.94
N SER A 38 -7.86 5.98 -18.09
CA SER A 38 -8.53 5.95 -19.40
C SER A 38 -8.15 4.74 -20.26
N ASP A 39 -7.27 3.87 -19.78
CA ASP A 39 -6.86 2.67 -20.49
C ASP A 39 -7.81 1.50 -20.17
N ASP A 40 -7.58 0.35 -20.79
CA ASP A 40 -8.39 -0.85 -20.58
C ASP A 40 -8.34 -1.34 -19.12
N PHE A 41 -9.45 -1.90 -18.66
CA PHE A 41 -9.60 -2.47 -17.32
C PHE A 41 -10.29 -3.84 -17.41
N PRO A 42 -10.08 -4.73 -16.42
CA PRO A 42 -10.61 -6.08 -16.51
C PRO A 42 -12.14 -6.09 -16.41
N PRO A 43 -12.82 -7.03 -17.10
CA PRO A 43 -14.27 -7.13 -17.03
C PRO A 43 -14.71 -7.58 -15.63
N LEU A 44 -15.78 -6.96 -15.11
CA LEU A 44 -16.31 -7.25 -13.78
C LEU A 44 -16.67 -8.74 -13.59
N SER A 45 -17.10 -9.41 -14.66
CA SER A 45 -17.52 -10.82 -14.67
C SER A 45 -16.44 -11.79 -14.21
N GLU A 46 -15.16 -11.43 -14.29
CA GLU A 46 -14.06 -12.25 -13.75
C GLU A 46 -14.06 -12.31 -12.22
N PHE A 47 -14.59 -11.28 -11.55
CA PHE A 47 -14.62 -11.17 -10.09
C PHE A 47 -16.01 -11.40 -9.51
N LEU A 48 -17.04 -11.02 -10.28
CA LEU A 48 -18.46 -11.20 -10.00
C LEU A 48 -19.15 -11.85 -11.21
N PRO A 49 -19.11 -13.19 -11.34
CA PRO A 49 -19.74 -13.87 -12.48
C PRO A 49 -21.25 -13.62 -12.59
N ASP A 50 -21.89 -13.27 -11.48
CA ASP A 50 -23.31 -12.97 -11.33
C ASP A 50 -23.62 -11.47 -11.25
N ALA A 51 -22.70 -10.61 -11.69
CA ALA A 51 -22.88 -9.15 -11.64
C ALA A 51 -24.12 -8.69 -12.42
N SER A 52 -24.89 -7.82 -11.80
CA SER A 52 -25.97 -7.07 -12.44
C SER A 52 -25.44 -5.99 -13.38
N GLU A 53 -26.29 -5.51 -14.29
CA GLU A 53 -25.98 -4.38 -15.17
C GLU A 53 -25.60 -3.12 -14.35
N ARG A 54 -26.31 -2.85 -13.25
CA ARG A 54 -26.03 -1.70 -12.38
C ARG A 54 -24.63 -1.79 -11.76
N GLU A 55 -24.20 -2.98 -11.35
CA GLU A 55 -22.82 -3.20 -10.87
C GLU A 55 -21.78 -3.01 -11.98
N GLY A 56 -22.10 -3.41 -13.22
CA GLY A 56 -21.24 -3.13 -14.38
C GLY A 56 -21.01 -1.64 -14.62
N ILE A 57 -22.07 -0.82 -14.49
CA ILE A 57 -21.98 0.64 -14.63
C ILE A 57 -21.09 1.24 -13.54
N VAL A 58 -21.33 0.88 -12.26
CA VAL A 58 -20.54 1.40 -11.14
C VAL A 58 -19.07 0.92 -11.20
N TRP A 59 -18.83 -0.29 -11.71
CA TRP A 59 -17.47 -0.77 -11.99
C TRP A 59 -16.76 0.06 -13.05
N ALA A 60 -17.41 0.34 -14.18
CA ALA A 60 -16.84 1.19 -15.22
C ALA A 60 -16.56 2.61 -14.70
N GLU A 61 -17.49 3.20 -13.95
CA GLU A 61 -17.29 4.51 -13.30
C GLU A 61 -16.10 4.48 -12.34
N ALA A 62 -15.96 3.45 -11.51
CA ALA A 62 -14.84 3.33 -10.58
C ALA A 62 -13.49 3.33 -11.32
N TRP A 63 -13.41 2.65 -12.47
CA TRP A 63 -12.21 2.61 -13.30
C TRP A 63 -11.86 3.92 -13.98
N THR A 64 -12.75 4.92 -13.99
CA THR A 64 -12.41 6.28 -14.46
C THR A 64 -11.77 7.17 -13.40
N THR A 65 -11.70 6.72 -12.14
CA THR A 65 -11.19 7.55 -11.03
C THR A 65 -9.66 7.68 -11.04
N PRO A 66 -9.08 8.71 -10.41
CA PRO A 66 -7.62 8.83 -10.23
C PRO A 66 -6.95 7.59 -9.62
N GLN A 67 -7.65 6.94 -8.70
CA GLN A 67 -7.18 5.76 -7.97
C GLN A 67 -6.97 4.55 -8.88
N ALA A 68 -7.76 4.44 -9.95
CA ALA A 68 -7.64 3.35 -10.92
C ALA A 68 -6.26 3.30 -11.61
N ALA A 69 -5.59 4.44 -11.75
CA ALA A 69 -4.22 4.51 -12.28
C ALA A 69 -3.21 3.75 -11.41
N GLN A 70 -3.46 3.65 -10.10
CA GLN A 70 -2.67 2.79 -9.21
C GLN A 70 -3.25 1.38 -9.14
N TRP A 71 -4.57 1.22 -9.11
CA TRP A 71 -5.20 -0.09 -9.02
C TRP A 71 -4.76 -1.03 -10.12
N ILE A 72 -4.67 -0.57 -11.37
CA ILE A 72 -4.28 -1.42 -12.51
C ILE A 72 -2.92 -2.11 -12.30
N ARG A 73 -2.02 -1.48 -11.54
CA ARG A 73 -0.68 -2.00 -11.20
C ARG A 73 -0.73 -3.00 -10.03
N GLU A 74 -1.89 -3.15 -9.39
CA GLU A 74 -2.13 -3.94 -8.19
C GLU A 74 -3.29 -4.94 -8.38
N PRO A 75 -3.17 -5.96 -9.25
CA PRO A 75 -4.26 -6.89 -9.55
C PRO A 75 -4.87 -7.60 -8.33
N TYR A 76 -4.08 -7.77 -7.26
CA TYR A 76 -4.55 -8.34 -6.00
C TYR A 76 -5.68 -7.53 -5.34
N ARG A 77 -5.91 -6.27 -5.74
CA ARG A 77 -7.01 -5.41 -5.24
C ARG A 77 -8.31 -5.56 -6.01
N PHE A 78 -8.30 -6.12 -7.21
CA PHE A 78 -9.48 -6.11 -8.11
C PHE A 78 -10.71 -6.74 -7.45
N ARG A 79 -10.52 -7.82 -6.70
CA ARG A 79 -11.60 -8.45 -5.93
C ARG A 79 -12.19 -7.51 -4.86
N THR A 80 -11.37 -6.71 -4.19
CA THR A 80 -11.82 -5.73 -3.18
C THR A 80 -12.62 -4.60 -3.82
N ILE A 81 -12.17 -4.10 -4.98
CA ILE A 81 -12.91 -3.09 -5.77
C ILE A 81 -14.26 -3.67 -6.21
N ALA A 82 -14.28 -4.92 -6.69
CA ALA A 82 -15.52 -5.57 -7.12
C ALA A 82 -16.49 -5.77 -5.95
N MET A 83 -15.98 -6.09 -4.74
CA MET A 83 -16.83 -6.10 -3.55
C MET A 83 -17.36 -4.72 -3.21
N TRP A 84 -16.53 -3.67 -3.32
CA TRP A 84 -16.97 -2.30 -3.09
C TRP A 84 -18.12 -1.90 -4.01
N VAL A 85 -18.02 -2.22 -5.30
CA VAL A 85 -19.09 -2.01 -6.29
C VAL A 85 -20.39 -2.66 -5.82
N ARG A 86 -20.35 -3.97 -5.49
CA ARG A 86 -21.54 -4.70 -5.04
C ARG A 86 -22.16 -4.11 -3.78
N TRP A 87 -21.36 -3.70 -2.80
CA TRP A 87 -21.88 -3.08 -1.58
C TRP A 87 -22.41 -1.67 -1.79
N THR A 88 -21.85 -0.93 -2.75
CA THR A 88 -22.32 0.41 -3.11
C THR A 88 -23.66 0.32 -3.85
N VAL A 89 -23.80 -0.60 -4.80
CA VAL A 89 -25.10 -0.84 -5.47
C VAL A 89 -26.16 -1.31 -4.48
N LYS A 90 -25.81 -2.21 -3.54
CA LYS A 90 -26.74 -2.62 -2.47
C LYS A 90 -27.17 -1.46 -1.57
N MET A 91 -26.34 -0.42 -1.43
CA MET A 91 -26.65 0.77 -0.63
C MET A 91 -27.64 1.71 -1.33
N GLU A 92 -27.85 1.56 -2.65
CA GLU A 92 -28.82 2.37 -3.41
C GLU A 92 -30.27 2.03 -3.07
N ASP A 93 -30.52 0.87 -2.45
CA ASP A 93 -31.83 0.52 -1.89
C ASP A 93 -32.17 1.48 -0.73
N PRO A 94 -33.29 2.23 -0.79
CA PRO A 94 -33.71 3.14 0.29
C PRO A 94 -33.86 2.45 1.66
N GLU A 95 -34.15 1.15 1.66
CA GLU A 95 -34.30 0.33 2.87
C GLU A 95 -32.99 -0.37 3.27
N ALA A 96 -31.87 -0.05 2.62
CA ALA A 96 -30.57 -0.65 2.92
C ALA A 96 -30.18 -0.41 4.39
N PRO A 97 -29.87 -1.46 5.16
CA PRO A 97 -29.49 -1.29 6.55
C PRO A 97 -28.14 -0.58 6.68
N ALA A 98 -27.94 0.17 7.77
CA ALA A 98 -26.70 0.91 8.04
C ALA A 98 -25.41 0.06 7.99
N ALA A 99 -25.52 -1.27 8.18
CA ALA A 99 -24.41 -2.20 8.02
C ALA A 99 -23.89 -2.29 6.58
N VAL A 100 -24.76 -2.14 5.57
CA VAL A 100 -24.40 -2.08 4.14
C VAL A 100 -23.55 -0.84 3.88
N ALA A 101 -24.01 0.33 4.33
CA ALA A 101 -23.28 1.59 4.23
C ALA A 101 -21.91 1.52 4.92
N SER A 102 -21.86 0.90 6.10
CA SER A 102 -20.62 0.67 6.85
C SER A 102 -19.66 -0.30 6.15
N ALA A 103 -20.16 -1.28 5.40
CA ALA A 103 -19.34 -2.17 4.58
C ALA A 103 -18.77 -1.44 3.36
N ALA A 104 -19.62 -0.68 2.64
CA ALA A 104 -19.22 0.12 1.49
C ALA A 104 -18.13 1.15 1.86
N LEU A 105 -18.32 1.91 2.94
CA LEU A 105 -17.34 2.90 3.40
C LEU A 105 -15.99 2.28 3.79
N ARG A 106 -15.99 1.13 4.48
CA ARG A 106 -14.74 0.44 4.84
C ARG A 106 -13.97 -0.03 3.61
N LEU A 107 -14.67 -0.57 2.62
CA LEU A 107 -14.04 -0.96 1.36
C LEU A 107 -13.54 0.27 0.59
N ALA A 108 -14.30 1.37 0.60
CA ALA A 108 -13.91 2.65 0.00
C ALA A 108 -12.61 3.20 0.60
N ASP A 109 -12.47 3.13 1.93
CA ASP A 109 -11.24 3.48 2.65
C ASP A 109 -10.08 2.59 2.18
N GLN A 110 -10.27 1.27 2.12
CA GLN A 110 -9.22 0.32 1.70
C GLN A 110 -8.72 0.58 0.29
N ILE A 111 -9.63 0.90 -0.66
CA ILE A 111 -9.27 1.15 -2.06
C ILE A 111 -8.92 2.61 -2.35
N GLY A 112 -8.93 3.50 -1.34
CA GLY A 112 -8.46 4.88 -1.49
C GLY A 112 -9.46 5.86 -2.11
N LEU A 113 -10.75 5.52 -2.12
CA LEU A 113 -11.81 6.41 -2.63
C LEU A 113 -12.23 7.51 -1.65
N THR A 114 -11.76 7.46 -0.40
CA THR A 114 -12.04 8.49 0.61
C THR A 114 -10.78 9.30 0.93
N PRO A 115 -10.91 10.49 1.55
CA PRO A 115 -9.74 11.23 2.05
C PRO A 115 -8.91 10.46 3.07
N SER A 116 -9.54 9.58 3.86
CA SER A 116 -8.81 8.71 4.81
C SER A 116 -8.06 7.62 4.05
N GLY A 117 -8.73 6.99 3.08
CA GLY A 117 -8.14 5.96 2.24
C GLY A 117 -6.98 6.46 1.40
N LEU A 118 -7.07 7.66 0.81
CA LEU A 118 -5.97 8.30 0.09
C LEU A 118 -4.74 8.42 1.00
N LYS A 119 -4.93 8.94 2.21
CA LYS A 119 -3.85 9.07 3.19
C LYS A 119 -3.28 7.72 3.64
N GLU A 120 -4.13 6.72 3.89
CA GLU A 120 -3.70 5.39 4.34
C GLU A 120 -2.92 4.64 3.26
N ASN A 121 -3.30 4.79 2.00
CA ASN A 121 -2.57 4.23 0.87
C ASN A 121 -1.33 5.08 0.46
N GLY A 122 -1.14 6.25 1.07
CA GLY A 122 -0.04 7.16 0.75
C GLY A 122 -0.19 7.78 -0.63
N TRP A 123 -1.41 8.11 -1.04
CA TRP A 123 -1.74 8.68 -2.34
C TRP A 123 -2.13 10.15 -2.22
N VAL A 124 -1.78 10.92 -3.25
CA VAL A 124 -2.21 12.30 -3.45
C VAL A 124 -2.69 12.47 -4.88
N ILE A 125 -3.82 13.15 -5.07
CA ILE A 125 -4.33 13.48 -6.40
C ILE A 125 -3.75 14.82 -6.80
N VAL A 126 -3.14 14.89 -7.98
CA VAL A 126 -2.47 16.08 -8.49
C VAL A 126 -2.82 16.31 -9.97
N PRO A 127 -2.70 17.54 -10.48
CA PRO A 127 -2.76 17.81 -11.92
C PRO A 127 -1.69 17.03 -12.70
N LYS A 128 -1.98 16.70 -13.97
CA LYS A 128 -1.10 15.86 -14.81
C LYS A 128 0.35 16.37 -14.94
N ASP A 129 0.55 17.68 -14.98
CA ASP A 129 1.87 18.31 -15.07
C ASP A 129 2.74 18.10 -13.82
N GLN A 130 2.12 17.73 -12.70
CA GLN A 130 2.80 17.43 -11.43
C GLN A 130 3.05 15.93 -11.22
N ILE A 131 2.69 15.09 -12.19
CA ILE A 131 3.05 13.68 -12.21
C ILE A 131 4.51 13.58 -12.61
N VAL A 132 5.35 13.24 -11.63
CA VAL A 132 6.76 12.98 -11.90
C VAL A 132 6.84 11.60 -12.56
N PRO A 133 7.30 11.48 -13.83
CA PRO A 133 7.52 10.17 -14.42
C PRO A 133 8.54 9.44 -13.56
N GLU A 134 8.21 8.20 -13.18
CA GLU A 134 9.10 7.34 -12.42
C GLU A 134 10.43 7.25 -13.18
N SER A 135 11.47 7.92 -12.67
CA SER A 135 12.75 7.97 -13.34
C SER A 135 13.30 6.54 -13.45
N PRO A 136 13.63 6.05 -14.65
CA PRO A 136 14.24 4.75 -14.78
C PRO A 136 15.71 4.87 -14.38
N ALA A 137 16.01 4.79 -13.08
CA ALA A 137 17.26 4.22 -12.54
C ALA A 137 17.46 4.54 -11.05
N ALA A 138 17.40 3.49 -10.25
CA ALA A 138 18.41 3.28 -9.21
C ALA A 138 19.05 1.89 -9.38
N LYS A 139 19.44 1.55 -10.62
CA LYS A 139 20.58 0.63 -10.82
C LYS A 139 21.85 1.45 -10.57
N GLN A 140 22.25 1.52 -9.30
CA GLN A 140 23.63 1.60 -8.83
C GLN A 140 23.59 1.86 -7.31
N ARG A 141 23.30 0.82 -6.54
CA ARG A 141 24.06 0.66 -5.30
C ARG A 141 25.42 0.13 -5.75
N THR A 142 26.34 1.06 -5.95
CA THR A 142 27.78 0.83 -5.96
C THR A 142 28.09 -0.18 -4.87
N ALA A 143 28.73 -1.28 -5.25
CA ALA A 143 29.21 -2.29 -4.33
C ALA A 143 29.98 -1.57 -3.22
N GLY A 144 29.42 -1.58 -2.01
CA GLY A 144 30.12 -1.12 -0.83
C GLY A 144 31.39 -1.94 -0.74
N ARG A 145 32.53 -1.25 -0.85
CA ARG A 145 33.87 -1.79 -0.64
C ARG A 145 33.83 -2.66 0.61
N VAL A 146 33.92 -3.98 0.43
CA VAL A 146 34.13 -4.92 1.52
C VAL A 146 35.46 -4.52 2.14
N ILE A 147 35.42 -3.89 3.32
CA ILE A 147 36.61 -3.73 4.14
C ILE A 147 36.92 -5.13 4.65
N GLU A 148 37.76 -5.81 3.89
CA GLU A 148 38.40 -7.05 4.27
C GLU A 148 39.15 -6.78 5.58
N ARG A 149 38.68 -7.39 6.69
CA ARG A 149 39.46 -7.45 7.93
C ARG A 149 40.63 -8.37 7.65
N THR A 150 41.71 -7.82 7.09
CA THR A 150 42.97 -8.55 6.96
C THR A 150 43.57 -8.77 8.34
N THR A 151 44.09 -9.97 8.47
CA THR A 151 44.60 -10.65 9.64
C THR A 151 45.99 -10.15 10.06
N GLY A 152 46.33 -10.41 11.34
CA GLY A 152 47.70 -10.35 11.85
C GLY A 152 47.65 -10.32 13.38
N THR A 153 47.97 -11.39 14.10
CA THR A 153 49.36 -11.87 14.19
C THR A 153 49.34 -13.33 14.63
N GLY A 154 50.04 -14.18 13.89
CA GLY A 154 50.20 -15.59 14.25
C GLY A 154 51.25 -15.82 15.33
N ARG A 155 51.11 -16.95 16.03
CA ARG A 155 52.26 -17.72 16.50
C ARG A 155 52.03 -19.20 16.22
N ARG A 156 52.94 -19.79 15.44
CA ARG A 156 52.95 -21.19 15.02
C ARG A 156 53.60 -22.10 16.08
N LEU A 157 52.98 -23.27 16.28
CA LEU A 157 53.51 -24.64 16.45
C LEU A 157 54.58 -24.95 17.53
N ARG A 158 54.32 -25.99 18.35
CA ARG A 158 55.13 -27.24 18.42
C ARG A 158 54.43 -28.34 19.25
N GLY A 159 54.65 -29.60 18.91
CA GLY A 159 53.97 -30.77 19.49
C GLY A 159 54.71 -31.53 20.61
N VAL A 160 53.93 -32.44 21.22
CA VAL A 160 54.22 -33.72 21.92
C VAL A 160 55.19 -33.74 23.12
N ALA A 161 54.66 -34.15 24.28
CA ALA A 161 55.21 -35.24 25.10
C ALA A 161 54.11 -35.84 26.01
N ARG A 162 54.04 -37.18 26.04
CA ARG A 162 53.32 -37.97 27.05
C ARG A 162 54.15 -37.98 28.35
N SER A 163 53.50 -38.06 29.50
CA SER A 163 54.07 -38.72 30.68
C SER A 163 52.95 -39.33 31.52
N ASP A 164 53.04 -40.64 31.69
CA ASP A 164 52.33 -41.44 32.69
C ASP A 164 52.80 -41.08 34.11
N GLY A 165 51.96 -41.32 35.12
CA GLY A 165 52.42 -41.70 36.47
C GLY A 165 52.00 -40.85 37.68
N SER A 166 51.09 -41.44 38.47
CA SER A 166 51.07 -41.51 39.95
C SER A 166 50.68 -40.28 40.80
N ASP A 167 49.54 -40.40 41.48
CA ASP A 167 49.47 -40.45 42.96
C ASP A 167 48.27 -41.33 43.39
#